data_AF-A0A2N2C565-F1
#
_entry.id   AF-A0A2N2C565-F1
#
_cell.length_a   1.000
_cell.length_b   1.000
_cell.length_c   1.000
_cell.angle_alpha   90.00
_cell.angle_beta   90.00
_cell.angle_gamma   90.00
#
_symmetry.space_group_name_H-M   'P 1'
#
loop_
_entity.id
_entity.type
_entity.pdbx_description
1 polymer ?
#
loop_
_entity_poly.entity_id
_entity_poly.type
_entity_poly.pdbx_seq_one_letter_code
_entity_poly.pdbx_strand_id
1 'polypeptide(L)'
;MRKIYVSQQNLTRRIKNDPAIARLLNQKSDSVTNIMRSNFVDISTFSDLVKEVAELSYLNQDYMLFYRGQGRDYKYHKYSTLYPSIYRDDKITKKEMRYKFSVLEAASNMLKDSFEEYSKKSEIIGFNELRRIDKLQWSILQHYEVCETPFLDLTHSLRVACSFALNGGELEFAYIYMLAMPYLTGRISINSEHDLVNIRLLSISPPQALRPFFQEGYLSGTEYIRDEYQEKNELDFNRRLIAVYRIPNNTSFWGLDFNSINNKLLFPESDELLEICKNIKSRVVYNLEVDDGSAGRFLFMWNKLEYWIRKSSDGQYSVLAGLKYFRNNSMYDNVTLEKIDDIRHFRNTLVHDPMRITLEDTLKYESLLESIMEDLDIR
;
A
#
# COMPACT_ATOMS: atom_id res chain seq x y z
N MET A 1 -2.55 2.73 -16.59
CA MET A 1 -1.13 2.27 -16.50
C MET A 1 -0.87 1.32 -17.65
N ARG A 2 0.33 1.33 -18.25
CA ARG A 2 0.72 0.34 -19.28
C ARG A 2 1.55 -0.82 -18.71
N LYS A 3 1.21 -2.05 -19.12
CA LYS A 3 1.90 -3.28 -18.72
C LYS A 3 3.27 -3.37 -19.40
N ILE A 4 4.30 -3.75 -18.65
CA ILE A 4 5.61 -4.07 -19.23
C ILE A 4 5.61 -5.47 -19.84
N TYR A 5 6.42 -5.64 -20.88
CA TYR A 5 6.67 -6.95 -21.47
C TYR A 5 8.06 -7.44 -21.06
N VAL A 6 8.08 -8.56 -20.36
CA VAL A 6 9.30 -9.28 -19.98
C VAL A 6 9.51 -10.42 -20.97
N SER A 7 10.70 -10.51 -21.55
CA SER A 7 11.13 -11.62 -22.39
C SER A 7 12.18 -12.49 -21.68
N GLN A 8 12.52 -13.66 -22.23
CA GLN A 8 13.58 -14.50 -21.66
C GLN A 8 14.95 -13.79 -21.66
N GLN A 9 15.20 -12.85 -22.57
CA GLN A 9 16.47 -12.11 -22.62
C GLN A 9 16.63 -11.18 -21.42
N ASN A 10 15.51 -10.75 -20.82
CA ASN A 10 15.48 -9.87 -19.66
C ASN A 10 15.66 -10.60 -18.32
N LEU A 11 15.68 -11.94 -18.32
CA LEU A 11 15.79 -12.74 -17.11
C LEU A 11 17.24 -13.08 -16.79
N THR A 12 17.59 -13.04 -15.52
CA THR A 12 18.90 -13.46 -15.01
C THR A 12 19.12 -14.97 -15.20
N ARG A 13 20.38 -15.39 -15.10
CA ARG A 13 20.75 -16.81 -15.05
C ARG A 13 20.05 -17.55 -13.93
N ARG A 14 19.94 -16.95 -12.74
CA ARG A 14 19.27 -17.60 -11.59
C ARG A 14 17.79 -17.83 -11.87
N ILE A 15 17.07 -16.82 -12.37
CA ILE A 15 15.64 -16.97 -12.74
C ILE A 15 15.46 -18.06 -13.79
N LYS A 16 16.31 -18.09 -14.82
CA LYS A 16 16.24 -19.10 -15.88
C LYS A 16 16.52 -20.52 -15.39
N ASN A 17 17.38 -20.66 -14.38
CA ASN A 17 17.79 -21.95 -13.84
C ASN A 17 16.95 -22.41 -12.64
N ASP A 18 16.05 -21.56 -12.14
CA ASP A 18 15.08 -21.96 -11.12
C ASP A 18 14.21 -23.10 -11.67
N PRO A 19 14.14 -24.27 -11.01
CA PRO A 19 13.48 -25.45 -11.57
C PRO A 19 11.99 -25.23 -11.90
N ALA A 20 11.27 -24.47 -11.09
CA ALA A 20 9.86 -24.20 -11.28
C ALA A 20 9.66 -23.27 -12.49
N ILE A 21 10.45 -22.21 -12.57
CA ILE A 21 10.39 -21.24 -13.67
C ILE A 21 10.88 -21.87 -14.98
N ALA A 22 12.00 -22.57 -14.98
CA ALA A 22 12.57 -23.23 -16.15
C ALA A 22 11.56 -24.18 -16.81
N ARG A 23 10.84 -24.96 -15.99
CA ARG A 23 9.76 -25.84 -16.46
C ARG A 23 8.65 -25.04 -17.18
N LEU A 24 8.20 -23.94 -16.59
CA LEU A 24 7.15 -23.09 -17.17
C LEU A 24 7.61 -22.40 -18.47
N LEU A 25 8.86 -21.92 -18.51
CA LEU A 25 9.45 -21.31 -19.71
C LEU A 25 9.53 -22.30 -20.88
N ASN A 26 9.83 -23.57 -20.59
CA ASN A 26 9.92 -24.63 -21.62
C ASN A 26 8.55 -25.07 -22.14
N GLN A 27 7.52 -25.04 -21.30
CA GLN A 27 6.15 -25.41 -21.70
C GLN A 27 5.51 -24.40 -22.67
N LYS A 28 6.01 -23.15 -22.71
CA LYS A 28 5.51 -22.06 -23.57
C LYS A 28 4.00 -21.81 -23.49
N SER A 29 3.34 -22.29 -22.42
CA SER A 29 1.90 -22.18 -22.20
C SER A 29 1.48 -20.80 -21.68
N ASP A 30 2.38 -20.13 -20.95
CA ASP A 30 2.19 -18.79 -20.40
C ASP A 30 3.29 -17.84 -20.91
N SER A 31 2.95 -16.56 -21.09
CA SER A 31 3.96 -15.53 -21.39
C SER A 31 4.95 -15.40 -20.23
N VAL A 32 6.21 -15.11 -20.54
CA VAL A 32 7.27 -14.86 -19.53
C VAL A 32 6.82 -13.84 -18.49
N THR A 33 6.13 -12.78 -18.93
CA THR A 33 5.59 -11.76 -18.03
C THR A 33 4.58 -12.33 -17.04
N ASN A 34 3.70 -13.24 -17.46
CA ASN A 34 2.74 -13.87 -16.55
C ASN A 34 3.44 -14.82 -15.58
N ILE A 35 4.46 -15.55 -16.04
CA ILE A 35 5.26 -16.44 -15.18
C ILE A 35 5.93 -15.64 -14.06
N MET A 36 6.53 -14.48 -14.35
CA MET A 36 7.16 -13.62 -13.34
C MET A 36 6.16 -13.00 -12.36
N ARG A 37 4.91 -12.76 -12.79
CA ARG A 37 3.86 -12.21 -11.93
C ARG A 37 3.27 -13.24 -10.97
N SER A 38 3.43 -14.54 -11.22
CA SER A 38 2.81 -15.61 -10.42
C SER A 38 3.79 -16.40 -9.55
N ASN A 39 5.09 -16.28 -9.82
CA ASN A 39 6.14 -17.07 -9.19
C ASN A 39 7.18 -16.15 -8.55
N PHE A 40 7.97 -16.74 -7.65
CA PHE A 40 9.11 -16.10 -7.02
C PHE A 40 10.35 -16.99 -7.17
N VAL A 41 11.53 -16.41 -6.95
CA VAL A 41 12.81 -17.13 -6.87
C VAL A 41 13.36 -17.02 -5.45
N ASP A 42 13.87 -18.14 -4.93
CA ASP A 42 14.47 -18.17 -3.61
C ASP A 42 15.88 -17.55 -3.59
N ILE A 43 16.11 -16.71 -2.59
CA ILE A 43 17.39 -16.06 -2.34
C ILE A 43 17.76 -16.22 -0.87
N SER A 44 18.89 -16.88 -0.62
CA SER A 44 19.31 -17.23 0.75
C SER A 44 19.97 -16.09 1.50
N THR A 45 20.68 -15.18 0.81
CA THR A 45 21.44 -14.10 1.45
C THR A 45 21.27 -12.76 0.75
N PHE A 46 21.49 -11.66 1.48
CA PHE A 46 21.43 -10.30 0.96
C PHE A 46 22.48 -10.08 -0.15
N SER A 47 23.69 -10.62 0.01
CA SER A 47 24.72 -10.58 -1.02
C SER A 47 24.27 -11.27 -2.32
N ASP A 48 23.57 -12.41 -2.22
CA ASP A 48 23.02 -13.08 -3.40
C ASP A 48 21.94 -12.25 -4.06
N LEU A 49 21.09 -11.57 -3.27
CA LEU A 49 20.09 -10.65 -3.79
C LEU A 49 20.73 -9.47 -4.54
N VAL A 50 21.80 -8.89 -4.00
CA VAL A 50 22.52 -7.78 -4.66
C VAL A 50 23.10 -8.22 -6.00
N LYS A 51 23.76 -9.39 -6.06
CA LYS A 51 24.31 -9.94 -7.32
C LYS A 51 23.21 -10.20 -8.35
N GLU A 52 22.10 -10.75 -7.88
CA GLU A 52 20.94 -11.06 -8.70
C GLU A 52 20.31 -9.77 -9.28
N VAL A 53 20.10 -8.75 -8.45
CA VAL A 53 19.56 -7.45 -8.88
C VAL A 53 20.53 -6.73 -9.83
N ALA A 54 21.84 -6.87 -9.66
CA ALA A 54 22.83 -6.31 -10.57
C ALA A 54 22.69 -6.90 -11.99
N GLU A 55 22.56 -8.22 -12.12
CA GLU A 55 22.32 -8.87 -13.41
C GLU A 55 20.95 -8.45 -13.98
N LEU A 56 19.91 -8.43 -13.15
CA LEU A 56 18.56 -8.04 -13.57
C LEU A 56 18.53 -6.60 -14.11
N SER A 57 19.21 -5.67 -13.44
CA SER A 57 19.31 -4.27 -13.87
C SER A 57 20.04 -4.13 -15.21
N TYR A 58 21.13 -4.87 -15.40
CA TYR A 58 21.88 -4.87 -16.66
C TYR A 58 21.03 -5.36 -17.84
N LEU A 59 20.23 -6.41 -17.63
CA LEU A 59 19.35 -6.99 -18.66
C LEU A 59 18.07 -6.18 -18.93
N ASN A 60 17.79 -5.17 -18.11
CA ASN A 60 16.59 -4.31 -18.19
C ASN A 60 16.98 -2.83 -18.27
N GLN A 61 18.04 -2.51 -19.03
CA GLN A 61 18.63 -1.17 -19.12
C GLN A 61 17.67 -0.04 -19.54
N ASP A 62 16.57 -0.35 -20.22
CA ASP A 62 15.56 0.65 -20.64
C ASP A 62 14.66 1.11 -19.48
N TYR A 63 14.80 0.49 -18.31
CA TYR A 63 14.01 0.79 -17.14
C TYR A 63 14.89 1.06 -15.91
N MET A 64 14.37 1.90 -15.04
CA MET A 64 14.87 2.08 -13.68
C MET A 64 14.16 1.08 -12.76
N LEU A 65 14.93 0.37 -11.93
CA LEU A 65 14.40 -0.62 -11.00
C LEU A 65 14.05 0.02 -9.66
N PHE A 66 12.84 -0.27 -9.21
CA PHE A 66 12.32 0.11 -7.89
C PHE A 66 12.02 -1.15 -7.08
N TYR A 67 12.18 -1.02 -5.77
CA TYR A 67 12.04 -2.12 -4.84
C TYR A 67 10.90 -1.87 -3.87
N ARG A 68 10.17 -2.93 -3.55
CA ARG A 68 9.20 -2.96 -2.45
C ARG A 68 9.38 -4.25 -1.67
N GLY A 69 9.43 -4.14 -0.34
CA GLY A 69 9.46 -5.28 0.56
C GLY A 69 8.12 -5.49 1.24
N GLN A 70 7.69 -6.74 1.39
CA GLN A 70 6.50 -7.11 2.15
C GLN A 70 6.74 -8.41 2.93
N GLY A 71 6.19 -8.52 4.13
CA GLY A 71 6.26 -9.75 4.92
C GLY A 71 5.43 -10.90 4.35
N ARG A 72 4.51 -10.62 3.42
CA ARG A 72 3.65 -11.62 2.77
C ARG A 72 3.52 -11.34 1.29
N ASP A 73 3.47 -12.41 0.49
CA ASP A 73 3.07 -12.33 -0.91
C ASP A 73 1.57 -12.48 -1.06
N TYR A 74 1.03 -11.48 -1.71
CA TYR A 74 -0.38 -11.23 -1.73
C TYR A 74 -0.89 -11.43 -3.13
N LYS A 75 -1.86 -12.34 -3.29
CA LYS A 75 -2.24 -12.84 -4.60
C LYS A 75 -3.70 -12.60 -4.92
N TYR A 76 -3.97 -12.27 -6.18
CA TYR A 76 -5.28 -12.37 -6.80
C TYR A 76 -5.22 -13.45 -7.87
N HIS A 77 -6.05 -14.49 -7.70
CA HIS A 77 -5.88 -15.77 -8.40
C HIS A 77 -4.45 -16.31 -8.19
N LYS A 78 -3.64 -16.37 -9.25
CA LYS A 78 -2.26 -16.85 -9.20
C LYS A 78 -1.20 -15.75 -9.19
N TYR A 79 -1.58 -14.49 -9.39
CA TYR A 79 -0.65 -13.38 -9.57
C TYR A 79 -0.48 -12.56 -8.29
N SER A 80 0.75 -12.15 -7.99
CA SER A 80 1.02 -11.15 -6.96
C SER A 80 0.33 -9.83 -7.29
N THR A 81 -0.14 -9.11 -6.28
CA THR A 81 -0.86 -7.84 -6.42
C THR A 81 -0.20 -6.73 -5.60
N LEU A 82 -0.14 -5.54 -6.20
CA LEU A 82 0.52 -4.36 -5.65
C LEU A 82 -0.38 -3.14 -5.86
N TYR A 83 -1.55 -3.15 -5.22
CA TYR A 83 -2.48 -2.03 -5.28
C TYR A 83 -2.08 -0.91 -4.29
N PRO A 84 -2.10 0.36 -4.73
CA PRO A 84 -2.16 1.50 -3.82
C PRO A 84 -3.29 1.33 -2.81
N SER A 85 -3.10 1.86 -1.59
CA SER A 85 -4.02 1.59 -0.47
C SER A 85 -5.46 1.94 -0.79
N ILE A 86 -5.70 3.05 -1.49
CA ILE A 86 -7.05 3.52 -1.82
C ILE A 86 -7.82 2.50 -2.66
N TYR A 87 -7.12 1.69 -3.48
CA TYR A 87 -7.69 0.74 -4.43
C TYR A 87 -7.68 -0.72 -3.97
N ARG A 88 -7.24 -1.03 -2.74
CA ARG A 88 -7.00 -2.44 -2.35
C ARG A 88 -8.26 -3.30 -2.33
N ASP A 89 -9.41 -2.77 -1.92
CA ASP A 89 -10.60 -3.61 -1.66
C ASP A 89 -11.17 -4.24 -2.94
N ASP A 90 -11.47 -5.54 -2.91
CA ASP A 90 -11.85 -6.32 -4.11
C ASP A 90 -13.10 -5.80 -4.83
N LYS A 91 -14.04 -5.21 -4.09
CA LYS A 91 -15.28 -4.62 -4.60
C LYS A 91 -15.43 -3.22 -4.03
N ILE A 92 -14.90 -2.23 -4.76
CA ILE A 92 -15.10 -0.81 -4.48
C ILE A 92 -16.09 -0.26 -5.50
N THR A 93 -17.15 0.38 -5.03
CA THR A 93 -18.07 1.13 -5.86
C THR A 93 -17.50 2.48 -6.27
N LYS A 94 -18.07 3.06 -7.33
CA LYS A 94 -17.77 4.46 -7.67
C LYS A 94 -18.06 5.42 -6.52
N LYS A 95 -19.09 5.17 -5.70
CA LYS A 95 -19.45 6.02 -4.56
C LYS A 95 -18.43 5.92 -3.42
N GLU A 96 -18.06 4.69 -3.02
CA GLU A 96 -16.97 4.47 -2.05
C GLU A 96 -15.67 5.08 -2.54
N MET A 97 -15.40 4.96 -3.84
CA MET A 97 -14.18 5.51 -4.40
C MET A 97 -14.14 7.03 -4.31
N ARG A 98 -15.24 7.69 -4.67
CA ARG A 98 -15.40 9.14 -4.51
C ARG A 98 -15.27 9.56 -3.05
N TYR A 99 -15.86 8.81 -2.13
CA TYR A 99 -15.73 9.06 -0.69
C TYR A 99 -14.26 8.96 -0.22
N LYS A 100 -13.52 7.92 -0.63
CA LYS A 100 -12.09 7.82 -0.31
C LYS A 100 -11.29 9.01 -0.85
N PHE A 101 -11.60 9.47 -2.06
CA PHE A 101 -10.99 10.67 -2.63
C PHE A 101 -11.41 11.96 -1.90
N SER A 102 -12.64 12.08 -1.40
CA SER A 102 -13.06 13.24 -0.61
C SER A 102 -12.36 13.27 0.76
N VAL A 103 -12.13 12.12 1.39
CA VAL A 103 -11.29 12.00 2.60
C VAL A 103 -9.86 12.45 2.32
N LEU A 104 -9.28 12.02 1.20
CA LEU A 104 -7.95 12.47 0.77
C LEU A 104 -7.90 13.98 0.52
N GLU A 105 -8.92 14.55 -0.09
CA GLU A 105 -9.03 16.00 -0.34
C GLU A 105 -9.16 16.79 0.98
N ALA A 106 -10.01 16.34 1.90
CA ALA A 106 -10.14 16.93 3.23
C ALA A 106 -8.82 16.89 4.01
N ALA A 107 -8.15 15.74 4.03
CA ALA A 107 -6.83 15.59 4.65
C ALA A 107 -5.78 16.51 4.00
N SER A 108 -5.85 16.69 2.68
CA SER A 108 -4.95 17.58 1.93
C SER A 108 -5.18 19.05 2.29
N ASN A 109 -6.44 19.47 2.49
CA ASN A 109 -6.76 20.82 2.97
C ASN A 109 -6.27 21.04 4.40
N MET A 110 -6.52 20.08 5.31
CA MET A 110 -5.98 20.13 6.67
C MET A 110 -4.45 20.21 6.71
N LEU A 111 -3.77 19.50 5.79
CA LEU A 111 -2.32 19.59 5.63
C LEU A 111 -1.88 20.99 5.22
N LYS A 112 -2.54 21.60 4.23
CA LYS A 112 -2.25 22.97 3.79
C LYS A 112 -2.39 23.96 4.96
N ASP A 113 -3.48 23.88 5.71
CA ASP A 113 -3.76 24.77 6.83
C ASP A 113 -2.75 24.61 7.97
N SER A 114 -2.45 23.34 8.31
CA SER A 114 -1.45 23.03 9.35
C SER A 114 -0.09 23.60 8.96
N PHE A 115 0.36 23.38 7.73
CA PHE A 115 1.63 23.92 7.28
C PHE A 115 1.64 25.46 7.20
N GLU A 116 0.51 26.11 6.89
CA GLU A 116 0.44 27.57 6.93
C GLU A 116 0.68 28.10 8.35
N GLU A 117 0.06 27.48 9.35
CA GLU A 117 0.27 27.82 10.76
C GLU A 117 1.72 27.61 11.19
N TYR A 118 2.33 26.49 10.80
CA TYR A 118 3.71 26.17 11.13
C TYR A 118 4.71 27.08 10.42
N SER A 119 4.46 27.46 9.15
CA SER A 119 5.33 28.39 8.41
C SER A 119 5.40 29.77 9.06
N LYS A 120 4.38 30.18 9.82
CA LYS A 120 4.36 31.43 10.59
C LYS A 120 5.17 31.31 11.90
N LYS A 121 5.36 30.08 12.42
CA LYS A 121 6.02 29.78 13.70
C LYS A 121 7.46 29.29 13.53
N SER A 122 7.83 28.77 12.36
CA SER A 122 9.09 28.07 12.09
C SER A 122 9.52 28.26 10.63
N GLU A 123 10.84 28.28 10.37
CA GLU A 123 11.42 28.40 9.02
C GLU A 123 11.35 27.07 8.24
N ILE A 124 10.14 26.54 8.00
CA ILE A 124 9.97 25.34 7.17
C ILE A 124 10.17 25.71 5.70
N ILE A 125 11.16 25.09 5.06
CA ILE A 125 11.54 25.32 3.66
C ILE A 125 10.59 24.55 2.73
N GLY A 126 10.21 25.16 1.59
CA GLY A 126 9.49 24.46 0.51
C GLY A 126 7.96 24.46 0.61
N PHE A 127 7.37 25.15 1.58
CA PHE A 127 5.92 25.18 1.81
C PHE A 127 5.07 25.67 0.62
N ASN A 128 5.54 26.69 -0.10
CA ASN A 128 4.77 27.31 -1.18
C ASN A 128 4.37 26.34 -2.31
N GLU A 129 5.22 25.33 -2.56
CA GLU A 129 4.98 24.33 -3.61
C GLU A 129 4.04 23.22 -3.12
N LEU A 130 4.19 22.78 -1.86
CA LEU A 130 3.29 21.82 -1.24
C LEU A 130 1.84 22.31 -1.29
N ARG A 131 1.62 23.61 -1.07
CA ARG A 131 0.27 24.20 -1.15
C ARG A 131 -0.38 24.10 -2.53
N ARG A 132 0.42 24.08 -3.61
CA ARG A 132 -0.06 24.17 -4.99
C ARG A 132 -0.18 22.82 -5.70
N ILE A 133 0.57 21.82 -5.24
CA ILE A 133 0.72 20.56 -5.96
C ILE A 133 0.10 19.42 -5.14
N ASP A 134 -1.08 18.94 -5.57
CA ASP A 134 -1.81 17.85 -4.91
C ASP A 134 -0.95 16.60 -4.71
N LYS A 135 -0.14 16.26 -5.72
CA LYS A 135 0.76 15.10 -5.66
C LYS A 135 1.74 15.19 -4.49
N LEU A 136 2.20 16.39 -4.13
CA LEU A 136 3.08 16.58 -2.98
C LEU A 136 2.31 16.38 -1.67
N GLN A 137 1.10 16.91 -1.58
CA GLN A 137 0.23 16.76 -0.41
C GLN A 137 -0.05 15.27 -0.17
N TRP A 138 -0.52 14.57 -1.21
CA TRP A 138 -0.79 13.15 -1.17
C TRP A 138 0.47 12.33 -0.85
N SER A 139 1.64 12.78 -1.32
CA SER A 139 2.90 12.10 -1.00
C SER A 139 3.23 12.14 0.49
N ILE A 140 3.05 13.30 1.12
CA ILE A 140 3.24 13.44 2.57
C ILE A 140 2.18 12.62 3.32
N LEU A 141 0.90 12.73 2.94
CA LEU A 141 -0.18 11.97 3.59
C LEU A 141 0.02 10.46 3.50
N GLN A 142 0.46 9.95 2.34
CA GLN A 142 0.80 8.54 2.13
C GLN A 142 1.96 8.11 3.02
N HIS A 143 3.07 8.83 2.94
CA HIS A 143 4.33 8.43 3.58
C HIS A 143 4.25 8.42 5.10
N TYR A 144 3.40 9.29 5.67
CA TYR A 144 3.11 9.33 7.11
C TYR A 144 1.81 8.58 7.49
N GLU A 145 1.23 7.82 6.56
CA GLU A 145 0.09 6.92 6.82
C GLU A 145 -1.13 7.64 7.42
N VAL A 146 -1.42 8.85 6.93
CA VAL A 146 -2.54 9.68 7.40
C VAL A 146 -3.87 9.14 6.91
N CYS A 147 -3.99 8.91 5.60
CA CYS A 147 -5.16 8.37 4.94
C CYS A 147 -4.76 7.54 3.72
N GLU A 148 -5.71 6.82 3.11
CA GLU A 148 -5.44 6.05 1.91
C GLU A 148 -5.18 6.97 0.71
N THR A 149 -4.19 6.62 -0.12
CA THR A 149 -3.83 7.40 -1.32
C THR A 149 -3.71 6.52 -2.57
N PRO A 150 -3.72 7.12 -3.78
CA PRO A 150 -3.50 6.39 -5.04
C PRO A 150 -2.03 6.06 -5.31
N PHE A 151 -1.13 6.22 -4.33
CA PHE A 151 0.29 5.93 -4.46
C PHE A 151 0.73 4.60 -3.86
N LEU A 152 1.79 4.05 -4.43
CA LEU A 152 2.52 2.89 -3.94
C LEU A 152 3.90 3.34 -3.43
N ASP A 153 4.24 2.94 -2.20
CA ASP A 153 5.59 3.19 -1.65
C ASP A 153 6.63 2.28 -2.27
N LEU A 154 7.73 2.88 -2.68
CA LEU A 154 8.87 2.25 -3.32
C LEU A 154 10.17 2.82 -2.74
N THR A 155 11.27 2.12 -2.96
CA THR A 155 12.61 2.60 -2.62
C THR A 155 13.60 2.17 -3.69
N HIS A 156 14.69 2.92 -3.83
CA HIS A 156 15.87 2.48 -4.57
C HIS A 156 16.90 1.76 -3.70
N SER A 157 16.68 1.72 -2.38
CA SER A 157 17.55 0.97 -1.49
C SER A 157 17.02 -0.43 -1.28
N LEU A 158 17.72 -1.40 -1.87
CA LEU A 158 17.42 -2.82 -1.66
C LEU A 158 17.49 -3.19 -0.17
N ARG A 159 18.41 -2.57 0.57
CA ARG A 159 18.54 -2.75 2.02
C ARG A 159 17.31 -2.23 2.76
N VAL A 160 16.76 -1.08 2.38
CA VAL A 160 15.51 -0.56 2.95
C VAL A 160 14.34 -1.49 2.64
N ALA A 161 14.19 -1.93 1.38
CA ALA A 161 13.13 -2.86 0.99
C ALA A 161 13.18 -4.15 1.81
N CYS A 162 14.36 -4.77 1.93
CA CYS A 162 14.56 -5.95 2.77
C CYS A 162 14.27 -5.66 4.25
N SER A 163 14.72 -4.52 4.78
CA SER A 163 14.47 -4.16 6.18
C SER A 163 12.98 -4.05 6.47
N PHE A 164 12.19 -3.46 5.56
CA PHE A 164 10.74 -3.43 5.68
C PHE A 164 10.09 -4.81 5.59
N ALA A 165 10.54 -5.64 4.65
CA ALA A 165 9.97 -6.97 4.45
C ALA A 165 10.13 -7.86 5.68
N LEU A 166 11.26 -7.72 6.39
CA LEU A 166 11.62 -8.50 7.57
C LEU A 166 11.17 -7.85 8.88
N ASN A 167 10.61 -6.63 8.84
CA ASN A 167 10.17 -5.92 10.04
C ASN A 167 8.77 -6.39 10.46
N GLY A 168 8.67 -7.04 11.62
CA GLY A 168 7.39 -7.34 12.27
C GLY A 168 6.61 -8.53 11.69
N GLY A 169 7.24 -9.39 10.88
CA GLY A 169 6.63 -10.62 10.39
C GLY A 169 6.95 -11.83 11.28
N GLU A 170 5.93 -12.62 11.61
CA GLU A 170 6.10 -13.95 12.24
C GLU A 170 6.34 -15.07 11.22
N LEU A 171 6.13 -14.77 9.94
CA LEU A 171 6.27 -15.73 8.85
C LEU A 171 7.75 -16.06 8.60
N GLU A 172 8.01 -17.30 8.17
CA GLU A 172 9.36 -17.80 7.89
C GLU A 172 10.05 -17.07 6.72
N PHE A 173 9.27 -16.49 5.81
CA PHE A 173 9.76 -15.84 4.60
C PHE A 173 9.11 -14.48 4.39
N ALA A 174 9.86 -13.61 3.70
CA ALA A 174 9.39 -12.32 3.21
C ALA A 174 9.65 -12.19 1.70
N TYR A 175 9.06 -11.18 1.07
CA TYR A 175 9.04 -11.02 -0.38
C TYR A 175 9.54 -9.64 -0.82
N ILE A 176 10.41 -9.64 -1.82
CA ILE A 176 10.96 -8.43 -2.45
C ILE A 176 10.51 -8.37 -3.90
N TYR A 177 9.79 -7.31 -4.24
CA TYR A 177 9.27 -7.05 -5.57
C TYR A 177 10.21 -6.15 -6.35
N MET A 178 10.53 -6.55 -7.58
CA MET A 178 11.31 -5.77 -8.54
C MET A 178 10.38 -5.15 -9.56
N LEU A 179 10.25 -3.82 -9.53
CA LEU A 179 9.41 -3.07 -10.44
C LEU A 179 10.25 -2.30 -11.44
N ALA A 180 10.00 -2.50 -12.74
CA ALA A 180 10.63 -1.74 -13.80
C ALA A 180 9.77 -0.54 -14.16
N MET A 181 10.31 0.68 -14.03
CA MET A 181 9.62 1.94 -14.28
C MET A 181 10.41 2.81 -15.27
N PRO A 182 9.78 3.76 -15.97
CA PRO A 182 10.52 4.70 -16.81
C PRO A 182 11.54 5.50 -15.98
N TYR A 183 12.65 5.88 -16.61
CA TYR A 183 13.62 6.76 -15.98
C TYR A 183 13.00 8.09 -15.56
N LEU A 184 13.49 8.60 -14.42
CA LEU A 184 12.98 9.84 -13.83
C LEU A 184 13.51 11.07 -14.58
N THR A 185 12.62 12.02 -14.85
CA THR A 185 12.89 13.35 -15.38
C THR A 185 12.58 14.40 -14.30
N GLY A 186 13.42 14.44 -13.26
CA GLY A 186 13.29 15.38 -12.15
C GLY A 186 12.61 14.80 -10.91
N ARG A 187 12.12 15.68 -10.02
CA ARG A 187 11.55 15.30 -8.71
C ARG A 187 10.15 14.69 -8.78
N ILE A 188 9.35 15.11 -9.77
CA ILE A 188 8.08 14.50 -10.16
C ILE A 188 8.22 14.21 -11.66
N SER A 189 8.17 12.94 -12.02
CA SER A 189 8.29 12.48 -13.40
C SER A 189 6.96 11.91 -13.85
N ILE A 190 6.34 12.52 -14.84
CA ILE A 190 5.10 12.04 -15.46
C ILE A 190 5.47 11.44 -16.81
N ASN A 191 5.02 10.22 -17.06
CA ASN A 191 5.20 9.53 -18.32
C ASN A 191 3.82 9.15 -18.88
N SER A 192 3.40 9.88 -19.92
CA SER A 192 2.11 9.67 -20.58
C SER A 192 2.01 8.33 -21.29
N GLU A 193 3.09 7.84 -21.88
CA GLU A 193 3.12 6.54 -22.59
C GLU A 193 2.86 5.34 -21.67
N HIS A 194 3.10 5.52 -20.38
CA HIS A 194 2.88 4.49 -19.37
C HIS A 194 1.74 4.80 -18.38
N ASP A 195 1.10 5.97 -18.49
CA ASP A 195 0.17 6.56 -17.51
C ASP A 195 0.72 6.57 -16.07
N LEU A 196 2.02 6.84 -15.91
CA LEU A 196 2.70 6.74 -14.63
C LEU A 196 3.17 8.09 -14.15
N VAL A 197 3.05 8.31 -12.85
CA VAL A 197 3.77 9.34 -12.14
C VAL A 197 4.71 8.71 -11.13
N ASN A 198 5.94 9.20 -11.08
CA ASN A 198 6.94 8.84 -10.08
C ASN A 198 7.35 10.10 -9.31
N ILE A 199 7.43 10.00 -8.00
CA ILE A 199 7.72 11.10 -7.10
C ILE A 199 8.89 10.70 -6.22
N ARG A 200 9.96 11.49 -6.26
CA ARG A 200 11.16 11.29 -5.45
C ARG A 200 11.02 12.06 -4.15
N LEU A 201 10.70 11.36 -3.06
CA LEU A 201 10.44 11.99 -1.76
C LEU A 201 11.64 12.79 -1.24
N LEU A 202 12.86 12.29 -1.47
CA LEU A 202 14.11 12.97 -1.09
C LEU A 202 14.28 14.38 -1.68
N SER A 203 13.52 14.72 -2.72
CA SER A 203 13.61 16.02 -3.40
C SER A 203 12.34 16.87 -3.29
N ILE A 204 11.31 16.34 -2.64
CA ILE A 204 10.03 17.04 -2.45
C ILE A 204 9.70 17.25 -0.97
N SER A 205 10.23 16.41 -0.09
CA SER A 205 10.00 16.48 1.34
C SER A 205 10.91 17.56 1.95
N PRO A 206 10.39 18.39 2.87
CA PRO A 206 11.21 19.36 3.57
C PRO A 206 12.25 18.64 4.45
N PRO A 207 13.40 19.25 4.78
CA PRO A 207 14.42 18.61 5.61
C PRO A 207 13.94 18.12 6.99
N GLN A 208 12.89 18.75 7.52
CA GLN A 208 12.21 18.36 8.75
C GLN A 208 11.50 17.00 8.65
N ALA A 209 11.19 16.57 7.43
CA ALA A 209 10.58 15.28 7.13
C ALA A 209 11.69 14.22 7.02
N LEU A 210 12.18 13.73 8.15
CA LEU A 210 13.34 12.85 8.20
C LEU A 210 13.06 11.48 7.56
N ARG A 211 11.87 10.92 7.79
CA ARG A 211 11.47 9.57 7.36
C ARG A 211 11.74 9.30 5.86
N PRO A 212 11.34 10.16 4.90
CA PRO A 212 11.68 10.01 3.48
C PRO A 212 13.16 9.78 3.15
N PHE A 213 14.07 10.46 3.83
CA PHE A 213 15.50 10.43 3.51
C PHE A 213 16.14 9.12 3.98
N PHE A 214 15.82 8.67 5.19
CA PHE A 214 16.33 7.39 5.72
C PHE A 214 15.82 6.17 4.97
N GLN A 215 14.66 6.29 4.32
CA GLN A 215 14.03 5.21 3.57
C GLN A 215 14.39 5.23 2.07
N GLU A 216 15.14 6.24 1.61
CA GLU A 216 15.31 6.53 0.17
C GLU A 216 13.97 6.44 -0.58
N GLY A 217 12.96 7.13 -0.03
CA GLY A 217 11.56 6.91 -0.39
C GLY A 217 11.16 7.45 -1.75
N TYR A 218 10.36 6.67 -2.46
CA TYR A 218 9.70 7.03 -3.70
C TYR A 218 8.23 6.66 -3.63
N LEU A 219 7.41 7.39 -4.36
CA LEU A 219 6.02 7.05 -4.58
C LEU A 219 5.74 6.94 -6.07
N SER A 220 4.90 5.98 -6.44
CA SER A 220 4.40 5.88 -7.80
C SER A 220 2.89 5.75 -7.83
N GLY A 221 2.26 6.35 -8.84
CA GLY A 221 0.82 6.28 -9.04
C GLY A 221 0.45 6.22 -10.52
N THR A 222 -0.83 5.98 -10.77
CA THR A 222 -1.42 6.16 -12.09
C THR A 222 -1.82 7.62 -12.28
N GLU A 223 -1.27 8.30 -13.29
CA GLU A 223 -1.44 9.75 -13.43
C GLU A 223 -2.89 10.17 -13.75
N TYR A 224 -3.52 9.48 -14.69
CA TYR A 224 -4.81 9.91 -15.29
C TYR A 224 -6.02 9.14 -14.77
N ILE A 225 -5.82 8.24 -13.80
CA ILE A 225 -6.88 7.35 -13.32
C ILE A 225 -7.07 7.60 -11.83
N ARG A 226 -8.28 8.08 -11.49
CA ARG A 226 -8.73 8.32 -10.11
C ARG A 226 -9.84 7.33 -9.76
N ASP A 227 -11.10 7.74 -9.96
CA ASP A 227 -12.31 6.97 -9.65
C ASP A 227 -13.01 6.38 -10.87
N GLU A 228 -12.55 6.73 -12.07
CA GLU A 228 -13.10 6.26 -13.34
C GLU A 228 -12.08 5.36 -14.06
N TYR A 229 -12.04 4.09 -13.65
CA TYR A 229 -11.28 3.03 -14.30
C TYR A 229 -12.20 2.03 -15.01
N GLN A 230 -11.74 1.47 -16.14
CA GLN A 230 -12.50 0.45 -16.87
C GLN A 230 -12.28 -0.93 -16.25
N GLU A 231 -11.01 -1.24 -15.95
CA GLU A 231 -10.60 -2.49 -15.33
C GLU A 231 -9.72 -2.20 -14.12
N LYS A 232 -10.10 -2.64 -12.92
CA LYS A 232 -9.32 -2.42 -11.69
C LYS A 232 -7.85 -2.83 -11.84
N ASN A 233 -7.57 -3.90 -12.60
CA ASN A 233 -6.23 -4.40 -12.86
C ASN A 233 -5.29 -3.34 -13.48
N GLU A 234 -5.80 -2.29 -14.14
CA GLU A 234 -4.97 -1.21 -14.66
C GLU A 234 -4.28 -0.35 -13.58
N LEU A 235 -4.77 -0.45 -12.34
CA LEU A 235 -4.24 0.20 -11.13
C LEU A 235 -3.22 -0.68 -10.38
N ASP A 236 -3.07 -1.95 -10.79
CA ASP A 236 -2.17 -2.90 -10.13
C ASP A 236 -0.73 -2.72 -10.62
N PHE A 237 0.18 -2.40 -9.71
CA PHE A 237 1.61 -2.30 -10.02
C PHE A 237 2.27 -3.64 -10.33
N ASN A 238 1.57 -4.77 -10.18
CA ASN A 238 2.04 -6.04 -10.73
C ASN A 238 2.25 -5.98 -12.27
N ARG A 239 1.68 -4.98 -12.95
CA ARG A 239 1.88 -4.72 -14.38
C ARG A 239 3.26 -4.12 -14.68
N ARG A 240 4.02 -3.77 -13.64
CA ARG A 240 5.41 -3.29 -13.68
C ARG A 240 6.39 -4.29 -13.08
N LEU A 241 5.92 -5.46 -12.64
CA LEU A 241 6.74 -6.47 -11.98
C LEU A 241 7.59 -7.23 -13.00
N ILE A 242 8.91 -7.28 -12.76
CA ILE A 242 9.85 -8.08 -13.55
C ILE A 242 10.36 -9.33 -12.82
N ALA A 243 10.36 -9.31 -11.48
CA ALA A 243 10.72 -10.44 -10.64
C ALA A 243 10.15 -10.28 -9.23
N VAL A 244 9.94 -11.41 -8.56
CA VAL A 244 9.67 -11.50 -7.11
C VAL A 244 10.71 -12.42 -6.50
N TYR A 245 11.34 -12.00 -5.41
CA TYR A 245 12.26 -12.84 -4.65
C TYR A 245 11.67 -13.17 -3.30
N ARG A 246 11.78 -14.44 -2.89
CA ARG A 246 11.45 -14.89 -1.55
C ARG A 246 12.73 -15.02 -0.75
N ILE A 247 12.78 -14.39 0.42
CA ILE A 247 13.95 -14.33 1.29
C ILE A 247 13.62 -14.89 2.69
N PRO A 248 14.57 -15.55 3.39
CA PRO A 248 14.37 -15.98 4.77
C PRO A 248 14.12 -14.80 5.70
N ASN A 249 13.12 -14.91 6.56
CA ASN A 249 12.80 -13.92 7.59
C ASN A 249 13.58 -14.16 8.89
N ASN A 250 14.91 -14.11 8.78
CA ASN A 250 15.80 -14.24 9.94
C ASN A 250 17.14 -13.56 9.69
N THR A 251 17.95 -13.44 10.74
CA THR A 251 19.24 -12.73 10.70
C THR A 251 20.25 -13.36 9.74
N SER A 252 20.15 -14.67 9.45
CA SER A 252 21.08 -15.35 8.55
C SER A 252 21.02 -14.82 7.11
N PHE A 253 19.87 -14.26 6.68
CA PHE A 253 19.76 -13.61 5.38
C PHE A 253 20.78 -12.48 5.21
N TRP A 254 21.04 -11.71 6.26
CA TRP A 254 21.98 -10.58 6.18
C TRP A 254 23.45 -11.03 6.12
N GLY A 255 23.77 -12.26 6.55
CA GLY A 255 25.14 -12.73 6.65
C GLY A 255 25.93 -12.01 7.75
N LEU A 256 27.25 -11.92 7.59
CA LEU A 256 28.16 -11.33 8.58
C LEU A 256 28.31 -9.81 8.40
N ASP A 257 28.29 -9.33 7.15
CA ASP A 257 28.69 -7.96 6.81
C ASP A 257 27.52 -6.97 6.68
N PHE A 258 26.29 -7.49 6.55
CA PHE A 258 25.09 -6.67 6.43
C PHE A 258 24.18 -6.85 7.64
N ASN A 259 23.28 -5.89 7.83
CA ASN A 259 22.25 -5.92 8.86
C ASN A 259 21.02 -5.16 8.37
N SER A 260 19.86 -5.50 8.93
CA SER A 260 18.66 -4.67 8.76
C SER A 260 18.91 -3.23 9.21
N ILE A 261 18.23 -2.28 8.59
CA ILE A 261 18.21 -0.90 9.06
C ILE A 261 17.38 -0.86 10.34
N ASN A 262 17.91 -0.21 11.37
CA ASN A 262 17.22 -0.08 12.64
C ASN A 262 15.86 0.62 12.45
N ASN A 263 14.80 0.08 13.05
CA ASN A 263 13.46 0.67 12.99
C ASN A 263 13.43 2.13 13.47
N LYS A 264 14.26 2.51 14.44
CA LYS A 264 14.36 3.91 14.90
C LYS A 264 14.94 4.85 13.85
N LEU A 265 15.70 4.33 12.88
CA LEU A 265 16.18 5.09 11.73
C LEU A 265 15.15 5.11 10.60
N LEU A 266 14.47 3.98 10.36
CA LEU A 266 13.36 3.94 9.39
C LEU A 266 12.20 4.82 9.85
N PHE A 267 11.93 4.90 11.14
CA PHE A 267 10.84 5.67 11.75
C PHE A 267 11.40 6.57 12.86
N PRO A 268 12.04 7.70 12.50
CA PRO A 268 12.64 8.60 13.46
C PRO A 268 11.58 9.23 14.37
N GLU A 269 11.78 9.16 15.69
CA GLU A 269 10.86 9.72 16.69
C GLU A 269 10.87 11.25 16.70
N SER A 270 11.98 11.88 16.35
CA SER A 270 12.17 13.35 16.29
C SER A 270 11.76 14.00 14.97
N ASP A 271 10.90 13.34 14.19
CA ASP A 271 10.40 13.86 12.91
C ASP A 271 9.26 14.86 13.16
N GLU A 272 9.49 16.14 12.89
CA GLU A 272 8.50 17.20 13.14
C GLU A 272 7.23 17.03 12.30
N LEU A 273 7.36 16.50 11.08
CA LEU A 273 6.20 16.25 10.22
C LEU A 273 5.34 15.09 10.75
N LEU A 274 5.94 14.15 11.48
CA LEU A 274 5.19 13.04 12.08
C LEU A 274 4.09 13.56 13.02
N GLU A 275 4.40 14.54 13.86
CA GLU A 275 3.42 15.12 14.80
C GLU A 275 2.33 15.92 14.07
N ILE A 276 2.68 16.68 13.03
CA ILE A 276 1.70 17.36 12.17
C ILE A 276 0.74 16.34 11.54
N CYS A 277 1.29 15.28 10.94
CA CYS A 277 0.51 14.23 10.30
C CYS A 277 -0.34 13.42 11.28
N LYS A 278 0.14 13.14 12.50
CA LYS A 278 -0.66 12.50 13.56
C LYS A 278 -1.88 13.36 13.92
N ASN A 279 -1.69 14.67 14.12
CA ASN A 279 -2.78 15.59 14.43
C ASN A 279 -3.82 15.65 13.30
N ILE A 280 -3.38 15.68 12.04
CA ILE A 280 -4.28 15.64 10.88
C ILE A 280 -5.03 14.32 10.85
N LYS A 281 -4.36 13.18 11.06
CA LYS A 281 -5.00 11.86 11.09
C LYS A 281 -6.13 11.81 12.12
N SER A 282 -5.90 12.31 13.33
CA SER A 282 -6.93 12.39 14.37
C SER A 282 -8.10 13.31 14.00
N ARG A 283 -7.84 14.43 13.31
CA ARG A 283 -8.92 15.34 12.86
C ARG A 283 -9.70 14.80 11.68
N VAL A 284 -9.05 14.10 10.75
CA VAL A 284 -9.72 13.39 9.64
C VAL A 284 -10.68 12.35 10.23
N VAL A 285 -10.20 11.55 11.19
CA VAL A 285 -11.02 10.62 11.96
C VAL A 285 -12.24 11.33 12.58
N TYR A 286 -12.01 12.42 13.31
CA TYR A 286 -13.07 13.17 13.99
C TYR A 286 -14.09 13.81 13.03
N ASN A 287 -13.64 14.43 11.94
CA ASN A 287 -14.55 15.06 10.98
C ASN A 287 -15.45 14.03 10.28
N LEU A 288 -14.95 12.80 10.08
CA LEU A 288 -15.77 11.69 9.59
C LEU A 288 -16.85 11.27 10.61
N GLU A 289 -16.62 11.49 11.91
CA GLU A 289 -17.59 11.23 12.99
C GLU A 289 -18.65 12.34 13.13
N VAL A 290 -18.34 13.59 12.75
CA VAL A 290 -19.17 14.78 13.06
C VAL A 290 -19.95 15.35 11.86
N ASP A 291 -19.40 15.34 10.64
CA ASP A 291 -19.90 16.21 9.54
C ASP A 291 -20.90 15.53 8.57
N ASP A 292 -21.06 14.20 8.58
CA ASP A 292 -21.84 13.46 7.56
C ASP A 292 -23.13 12.77 8.07
N GLY A 293 -23.59 13.10 9.29
CA GLY A 293 -24.71 12.40 9.93
C GLY A 293 -24.38 10.92 10.23
N SER A 294 -25.39 10.15 10.65
CA SER A 294 -25.23 8.75 11.10
C SER A 294 -24.57 7.84 10.06
N ALA A 295 -24.69 8.15 8.76
CA ALA A 295 -24.07 7.37 7.69
C ALA A 295 -22.54 7.53 7.63
N GLY A 296 -22.01 8.74 7.84
CA GLY A 296 -20.57 8.97 7.89
C GLY A 296 -19.91 8.31 9.09
N ARG A 297 -20.52 8.49 10.26
CA ARG A 297 -20.08 7.84 11.51
C ARG A 297 -20.12 6.32 11.40
N PHE A 298 -21.18 5.77 10.81
CA PHE A 298 -21.26 4.33 10.52
C PHE A 298 -20.10 3.87 9.61
N LEU A 299 -19.86 4.55 8.48
CA LEU A 299 -18.79 4.18 7.55
C LEU A 299 -17.40 4.29 8.20
N PHE A 300 -17.22 5.27 9.08
CA PHE A 300 -16.00 5.44 9.84
C PHE A 300 -15.74 4.28 10.81
N MET A 301 -16.72 3.96 11.67
CA MET A 301 -16.64 2.83 12.59
C MET A 301 -16.47 1.51 11.84
N TRP A 302 -17.11 1.39 10.67
CA TRP A 302 -16.96 0.23 9.81
C TRP A 302 -15.51 0.09 9.32
N ASN A 303 -14.88 1.19 8.91
CA ASN A 303 -13.48 1.17 8.49
C ASN A 303 -12.53 0.78 9.63
N LYS A 304 -12.80 1.22 10.87
CA LYS A 304 -12.05 0.77 12.06
C LYS A 304 -12.17 -0.74 12.26
N LEU A 305 -13.40 -1.26 12.25
CA LEU A 305 -13.66 -2.69 12.37
C LEU A 305 -12.98 -3.46 11.22
N GLU A 306 -13.12 -3.01 9.98
CA GLU A 306 -12.49 -3.61 8.81
C GLU A 306 -10.96 -3.65 8.93
N TYR A 307 -10.33 -2.56 9.38
CA TYR A 307 -8.90 -2.51 9.66
C TYR A 307 -8.48 -3.51 10.74
N TRP A 308 -9.21 -3.55 11.87
CA TRP A 308 -8.95 -4.50 12.94
C TRP A 308 -9.09 -5.95 12.46
N ILE A 309 -10.13 -6.27 11.69
CA ILE A 309 -10.32 -7.60 11.11
C ILE A 309 -9.12 -7.99 10.24
N ARG A 310 -8.65 -7.09 9.37
CA ARG A 310 -7.49 -7.34 8.50
C ARG A 310 -6.20 -7.57 9.29
N LYS A 311 -5.98 -6.81 10.36
CA LYS A 311 -4.82 -6.95 11.24
C LYS A 311 -4.86 -8.27 12.03
N SER A 312 -6.02 -8.61 12.58
CA SER A 312 -6.22 -9.76 13.46
C SER A 312 -6.38 -11.09 12.72
N SER A 313 -6.71 -11.06 11.42
CA SER A 313 -6.88 -12.26 10.60
C SER A 313 -5.60 -12.71 9.90
N ASP A 314 -4.44 -12.45 10.49
CA ASP A 314 -3.14 -12.77 9.87
C ASP A 314 -3.05 -12.19 8.46
N GLY A 315 -3.43 -10.91 8.27
CA GLY A 315 -3.29 -10.20 6.99
C GLY A 315 -4.22 -10.64 5.86
N GLN A 316 -5.41 -11.19 6.14
CA GLN A 316 -6.43 -11.37 5.09
C GLN A 316 -6.93 -10.02 4.56
N TYR A 317 -7.33 -10.01 3.28
CA TYR A 317 -7.60 -8.77 2.56
C TYR A 317 -9.01 -8.25 2.56
N SER A 318 -9.97 -9.17 2.62
CA SER A 318 -11.38 -8.80 2.65
C SER A 318 -11.95 -9.17 4.00
N VAL A 319 -12.94 -8.40 4.45
CA VAL A 319 -13.69 -8.72 5.67
C VAL A 319 -14.25 -10.14 5.60
N LEU A 320 -14.76 -10.56 4.44
CA LEU A 320 -15.27 -11.92 4.24
C LEU A 320 -14.18 -13.00 4.45
N ALA A 321 -12.96 -12.77 3.94
CA ALA A 321 -11.84 -13.69 4.15
C ALA A 321 -11.39 -13.69 5.61
N GLY A 322 -11.37 -12.52 6.27
CA GLY A 322 -11.08 -12.41 7.70
C GLY A 322 -12.10 -13.13 8.58
N LEU A 323 -13.40 -12.99 8.29
CA LEU A 323 -14.47 -13.70 8.99
C LEU A 323 -14.35 -15.23 8.81
N LYS A 324 -14.03 -15.70 7.60
CA LYS A 324 -13.75 -17.12 7.35
C LYS A 324 -12.54 -17.60 8.14
N TYR A 325 -11.48 -16.80 8.20
CA TYR A 325 -10.29 -17.10 9.00
C TYR A 325 -10.66 -17.25 10.49
N PHE A 326 -11.42 -16.30 11.05
CA PHE A 326 -11.86 -16.38 12.44
C PHE A 326 -12.73 -17.60 12.72
N ARG A 327 -13.65 -17.93 11.79
CA ARG A 327 -14.52 -19.12 11.89
C ARG A 327 -13.70 -20.40 11.87
N ASN A 328 -12.76 -20.53 10.94
CA ASN A 328 -11.92 -21.72 10.78
C ASN A 328 -10.97 -21.95 11.96
N ASN A 329 -10.55 -20.87 12.64
CA ASN A 329 -9.67 -20.92 13.81
C ASN A 329 -10.44 -20.83 15.14
N SER A 330 -11.77 -20.82 15.12
CA SER A 330 -12.64 -20.71 16.31
C SER A 330 -12.26 -19.55 17.25
N MET A 331 -11.82 -18.43 16.69
CA MET A 331 -11.36 -17.26 17.46
C MET A 331 -12.51 -16.47 18.09
N TYR A 332 -13.68 -16.47 17.44
CA TYR A 332 -14.90 -15.79 17.90
C TYR A 332 -16.11 -16.70 17.67
N ASP A 333 -17.17 -16.47 18.43
CA ASP A 333 -18.41 -17.23 18.28
C ASP A 333 -19.12 -16.89 16.95
N ASN A 334 -19.89 -17.85 16.44
CA ASN A 334 -20.57 -17.69 15.15
C ASN A 334 -21.61 -16.56 15.15
N VAL A 335 -22.22 -16.25 16.31
CA VAL A 335 -23.24 -15.19 16.40
C VAL A 335 -22.59 -13.83 16.18
N THR A 336 -21.44 -13.57 16.80
CA THR A 336 -20.65 -12.35 16.58
C THR A 336 -20.20 -12.24 15.13
N LEU A 337 -19.71 -13.34 14.53
CA LEU A 337 -19.29 -13.35 13.12
C LEU A 337 -20.45 -13.12 12.14
N GLU A 338 -21.64 -13.64 12.44
CA GLU A 338 -22.86 -13.40 11.66
C GLU A 338 -23.30 -11.94 11.75
N LYS A 339 -23.30 -11.33 12.94
CA LYS A 339 -23.60 -9.90 13.10
C LYS A 339 -22.64 -9.01 12.31
N ILE A 340 -21.34 -9.33 12.28
CA ILE A 340 -20.37 -8.58 11.47
C ILE A 340 -20.67 -8.74 9.98
N ASP A 341 -21.06 -9.93 9.53
CA ASP A 341 -21.45 -10.16 8.13
C ASP A 341 -22.74 -9.42 7.77
N ASP A 342 -23.70 -9.31 8.69
CA ASP A 342 -24.92 -8.50 8.54
C ASP A 342 -24.59 -7.00 8.42
N ILE A 343 -23.69 -6.48 9.27
CA ILE A 343 -23.21 -5.10 9.15
C ILE A 343 -22.51 -4.90 7.80
N ARG A 344 -21.71 -5.86 7.32
CA ARG A 344 -21.10 -5.82 5.99
C ARG A 344 -22.17 -5.71 4.90
N HIS A 345 -23.26 -6.46 5.01
CA HIS A 345 -24.38 -6.39 4.07
C HIS A 345 -25.12 -5.05 4.14
N PHE A 346 -25.33 -4.50 5.33
CA PHE A 346 -25.88 -3.16 5.50
C PHE A 346 -24.97 -2.09 4.90
N ARG A 347 -23.66 -2.13 5.19
CA ARG A 347 -22.66 -1.22 4.59
C ARG A 347 -22.75 -1.24 3.08
N ASN A 348 -22.79 -2.43 2.48
CA ASN A 348 -22.94 -2.56 1.04
C ASN A 348 -24.25 -1.89 0.58
N THR A 349 -25.36 -2.13 1.26
CA THR A 349 -26.64 -1.51 0.90
C THR A 349 -26.60 0.03 1.04
N LEU A 350 -25.98 0.56 2.10
CA LEU A 350 -25.82 2.00 2.38
C LEU A 350 -25.03 2.71 1.28
N VAL A 351 -24.03 2.03 0.76
CA VAL A 351 -23.20 2.53 -0.33
C VAL A 351 -23.92 2.37 -1.68
N HIS A 352 -24.44 1.18 -1.97
CA HIS A 352 -24.89 0.78 -3.29
C HIS A 352 -26.34 1.22 -3.62
N ASP A 353 -27.21 1.27 -2.62
CA ASP A 353 -28.64 1.61 -2.77
C ASP A 353 -29.15 2.42 -1.54
N PRO A 354 -28.64 3.64 -1.33
CA PRO A 354 -28.96 4.44 -0.15
C PRO A 354 -30.44 4.83 -0.08
N MET A 355 -31.17 4.84 -1.21
CA MET A 355 -32.60 5.14 -1.24
C MET A 355 -33.46 4.07 -0.57
N ARG A 356 -32.92 2.86 -0.36
CA ARG A 356 -33.57 1.79 0.39
C ARG A 356 -33.32 1.84 1.89
N ILE A 357 -32.45 2.73 2.35
CA ILE A 357 -32.03 2.79 3.75
C ILE A 357 -32.64 4.00 4.42
N THR A 358 -33.28 3.73 5.55
CA THR A 358 -33.84 4.78 6.40
C THR A 358 -32.81 5.28 7.39
N LEU A 359 -33.06 6.46 7.96
CA LEU A 359 -32.27 6.98 9.07
C LEU A 359 -32.30 6.02 10.27
N GLU A 360 -33.44 5.38 10.52
CA GLU A 360 -33.63 4.39 11.59
C GLU A 360 -32.76 3.14 11.38
N ASP A 361 -32.65 2.64 10.15
CA ASP A 361 -31.74 1.55 9.81
C ASP A 361 -30.28 1.96 10.09
N THR A 362 -29.91 3.18 9.71
CA THR A 362 -28.54 3.68 9.91
C THR A 362 -28.19 3.76 11.39
N LEU A 363 -29.07 4.32 12.22
CA LEU A 363 -28.88 4.38 13.67
C LEU A 363 -28.85 2.98 14.32
N LYS A 364 -29.70 2.06 13.86
CA LYS A 364 -29.71 0.67 14.34
C LYS A 364 -28.38 -0.03 14.08
N TYR A 365 -27.87 0.07 12.86
CA TYR A 365 -26.59 -0.57 12.51
C TYR A 365 -25.39 0.17 13.09
N GLU A 366 -25.50 1.47 13.35
CA GLU A 366 -24.54 2.24 14.14
C GLU A 366 -24.44 1.69 15.58
N SER A 367 -25.56 1.56 16.31
CA SER A 367 -25.57 0.97 17.66
C SER A 367 -25.07 -0.48 17.68
N LEU A 368 -25.44 -1.27 16.67
CA LEU A 368 -24.99 -2.66 16.57
C LEU A 368 -23.46 -2.74 16.36
N LEU A 369 -22.92 -1.85 15.53
CA LEU A 369 -21.50 -1.77 15.26
C LEU A 369 -20.72 -1.29 16.49
N GLU A 370 -21.23 -0.30 17.22
CA GLU A 370 -20.65 0.14 18.51
C GLU A 370 -20.56 -1.00 19.51
N SER A 371 -21.66 -1.75 19.72
CA SER A 371 -21.68 -2.90 20.63
C SER A 371 -20.64 -3.95 20.25
N ILE A 372 -20.49 -4.26 18.96
CA ILE A 372 -19.47 -5.22 18.51
C ILE A 372 -18.06 -4.69 18.73
N MET A 373 -17.84 -3.40 18.47
CA MET A 373 -16.53 -2.79 18.69
C MET A 373 -16.14 -2.78 20.17
N GLU A 374 -17.10 -2.55 21.08
CA GLU A 374 -16.89 -2.69 22.52
C GLU A 374 -16.57 -4.13 22.93
N ASP A 375 -17.34 -5.10 22.45
CA ASP A 375 -17.12 -6.53 22.73
C ASP A 375 -15.74 -7.03 22.26
N LEU A 376 -15.19 -6.40 21.21
CA LEU A 376 -13.89 -6.73 20.62
C LEU A 376 -12.74 -5.83 21.10
N ASP A 377 -12.99 -4.91 22.05
CA ASP A 377 -12.06 -3.90 22.57
C ASP A 377 -11.36 -3.08 21.45
N ILE A 378 -12.14 -2.67 20.45
CA ILE A 378 -11.69 -1.86 19.31
C ILE A 378 -11.94 -0.39 19.64
N ARG A 379 -10.86 0.37 19.90
CA ARG A 379 -10.91 1.81 20.21
C ARG A 379 -10.80 2.70 18.97
#